data_AF-A0A945U7F5-F1
#
_entry.id   AF-A0A945U7F5-F1
#
_cell.length_a   1.000
_cell.length_b   1.000
_cell.length_c   1.000
_cell.angle_alpha   90.00
_cell.angle_beta   90.00
_cell.angle_gamma   90.00
#
_symmetry.space_group_name_H-M   'P 1'
#
loop_
_entity.id
_entity.type
_entity.pdbx_description
1 polymer ?
#
loop_
_entity_poly.entity_id
_entity_poly.type
_entity_poly.pdbx_seq_one_letter_code
_entity_poly.pdbx_strand_id
1 'polypeptide(L)' 'MKNKLKKLRESITEIIATALTFLCLGIIVQLLINNTILGWDPVGNVKSGGNAFIGVIAIVLLYILFIRKK' A
#
# COMPACT_ATOMS: atom_id res chain seq x y z
N MET A 1 -30.14 -2.87 -3.43
CA MET A 1 -28.83 -3.51 -3.12
C MET A 1 -27.63 -2.84 -3.80
N LYS A 2 -27.70 -2.49 -5.10
CA LYS A 2 -26.56 -1.90 -5.84
C LYS A 2 -25.92 -0.65 -5.19
N ASN A 3 -26.73 0.27 -4.65
CA ASN A 3 -26.21 1.49 -4.02
C ASN A 3 -25.50 1.27 -2.67
N LYS A 4 -25.90 0.26 -1.88
CA LYS A 4 -25.23 -0.06 -0.61
C LYS A 4 -23.87 -0.71 -0.86
N LEU A 5 -23.79 -1.59 -1.87
CA LEU A 5 -22.53 -2.19 -2.35
C LEU A 5 -21.56 -1.14 -2.89
N LYS A 6 -22.07 -0.15 -3.64
CA LYS A 6 -21.25 0.94 -4.16
C LYS A 6 -20.65 1.79 -3.04
N LYS A 7 -21.47 2.21 -2.06
CA LYS A 7 -20.99 2.94 -0.87
C LYS A 7 -19.96 2.14 -0.07
N LEU A 8 -20.18 0.85 0.14
CA LEU A 8 -19.23 0.00 0.85
C LEU A 8 -17.88 -0.07 0.13
N ARG A 9 -17.89 -0.23 -1.21
CA ARG A 9 -16.67 -0.23 -2.02
C ARG A 9 -15.92 1.09 -1.93
N GLU A 10 -16.63 2.22 -1.99
CA GLU A 10 -16.04 3.55 -1.85
C GLU A 10 -15.36 3.70 -0.48
N SER A 11 -16.06 3.37 0.61
CA SER A 11 -15.49 3.43 1.96
C SER A 11 -14.29 2.50 2.17
N ILE A 12 -14.34 1.26 1.65
CA ILE A 12 -13.19 0.35 1.71
C ILE A 12 -12.01 0.93 0.93
N THR A 13 -12.26 1.54 -0.23
CA THR A 13 -11.20 2.15 -1.05
C THR A 13 -10.53 3.30 -0.31
N GLU A 14 -11.31 4.16 0.35
CA GLU A 14 -10.78 5.27 1.17
C GLU A 14 -9.99 4.77 2.38
N ILE A 15 -10.48 3.74 3.07
CA ILE A 15 -9.77 3.14 4.20
C ILE A 15 -8.44 2.54 3.74
N ILE A 16 -8.43 1.81 2.63
CA ILE A 16 -7.19 1.24 2.05
C ILE A 16 -6.22 2.35 1.67
N ALA A 17 -6.69 3.41 1.00
CA ALA A 17 -5.83 4.54 0.62
C ALA A 17 -5.22 5.24 1.86
N THR A 18 -6.02 5.40 2.91
CA THR A 18 -5.57 5.96 4.18
C THR A 18 -4.53 5.05 4.85
N ALA A 19 -4.82 3.75 4.95
CA ALA A 19 -3.90 2.76 5.51
C ALA A 19 -2.58 2.70 4.73
N LEU A 20 -2.64 2.78 3.40
CA LEU A 20 -1.45 2.83 2.54
C LEU A 20 -0.63 4.10 2.82
N THR A 21 -1.29 5.24 3.00
CA THR A 21 -0.62 6.50 3.33
C THR A 21 0.11 6.41 4.68
N PHE A 22 -0.53 5.82 5.70
CA PHE A 22 0.10 5.56 7.00
C PHE A 22 1.26 4.56 6.89
N LEU A 23 1.13 3.51 6.08
CA LEU A 23 2.22 2.57 5.82
C LEU A 23 3.42 3.27 5.18
N CYS A 24 3.21 4.06 4.13
CA CYS A 24 4.26 4.82 3.47
C CYS A 24 4.95 5.82 4.41
N LEU A 25 4.16 6.55 5.22
CA LEU A 25 4.70 7.45 6.23
C LEU A 25 5.54 6.68 7.26
N GLY A 26 5.04 5.55 7.76
CA GLY A 26 5.76 4.68 8.68
C GLY A 26 7.09 4.19 8.11
N ILE A 27 7.11 3.76 6.85
CA ILE A 27 8.35 3.36 6.16
C ILE A 27 9.36 4.51 6.14
N ILE A 28 8.95 5.71 5.74
CA ILE A 28 9.83 6.88 5.64
C ILE A 28 10.39 7.25 7.02
N VAL A 29 9.52 7.36 8.03
CA VAL A 29 9.93 7.72 9.39
C VAL A 29 10.88 6.68 9.97
N GLN A 30 10.62 5.39 9.75
CA GLN A 30 11.48 4.32 10.24
C GLN A 30 12.86 4.35 9.57
N LEU A 31 12.91 4.62 8.26
CA LEU A 31 14.18 4.79 7.53
C LEU A 31 14.98 6.00 8.03
N LEU A 32 14.32 7.10 8.39
CA LEU A 32 14.98 8.31 8.89
C LEU A 32 15.52 8.14 10.31
N ILE A 33 14.75 7.53 11.20
CA ILE A 33 15.12 7.34 12.61
C ILE A 33 16.02 6.11 12.78
N ASN A 34 16.06 5.23 11.78
CA ASN A 34 16.81 3.97 11.77
C ASN A 34 16.52 3.07 12.99
N ASN A 35 15.28 3.13 13.48
CA ASN A 35 14.76 2.33 14.59
C ASN A 35 13.28 2.07 14.40
N THR A 36 12.74 1.07 15.09
CA THR A 36 11.31 0.73 15.07
C THR A 36 10.45 1.87 15.61
N ILE A 37 9.26 2.06 15.02
CA ILE A 37 8.31 3.10 15.43
C ILE A 37 7.39 2.50 16.47
N LEU A 38 7.64 2.75 17.76
CA LEU A 38 6.78 2.23 18.85
C LEU A 38 6.60 0.69 18.79
N GLY A 39 7.65 -0.05 18.41
CA GLY A 39 7.60 -1.50 18.23
C GLY A 39 6.99 -1.98 16.90
N TRP A 40 6.54 -1.07 16.04
CA TRP A 40 6.14 -1.37 14.67
C TRP A 40 7.34 -1.28 13.72
N ASP A 41 7.53 -2.33 12.91
CA ASP A 41 8.58 -2.44 11.88
C ASP A 41 7.98 -2.50 10.46
N PRO A 42 7.45 -1.39 9.92
CA PRO A 42 6.89 -1.38 8.58
C PRO A 42 7.90 -1.73 7.49
N VAL A 43 9.17 -1.33 7.61
CA VAL A 43 10.24 -1.65 6.65
C VAL A 43 10.51 -3.15 6.64
N GLY A 44 10.64 -3.78 7.81
CA GLY A 44 10.83 -5.21 7.96
C GLY A 44 9.64 -6.01 7.45
N ASN A 45 8.40 -5.56 7.68
CA ASN A 45 7.18 -6.18 7.17
C ASN A 45 7.16 -6.21 5.63
N VAL A 46 7.52 -5.08 4.99
CA VAL A 46 7.60 -5.01 3.52
C VAL A 46 8.74 -5.88 2.99
N LYS A 47 9.91 -5.87 3.64
CA LYS A 47 11.04 -6.74 3.28
C LYS A 47 10.71 -8.23 3.42
N SER A 48 9.98 -8.60 4.47
CA SER A 48 9.52 -9.97 4.72
C SER A 48 8.51 -10.43 3.66
N GLY A 49 7.67 -9.53 3.15
CA GLY A 49 6.84 -9.77 1.97
C GLY A 49 7.65 -10.06 0.69
N GLY A 50 8.94 -9.72 0.69
CA GLY A 50 9.95 -10.19 -0.26
C GLY A 50 9.59 -9.97 -1.73
N ASN A 51 9.95 -10.96 -2.55
CA ASN A 51 9.76 -10.93 -4.01
C ASN A 51 8.29 -10.82 -4.45
N ALA A 52 7.35 -11.29 -3.61
CA ALA A 52 5.94 -11.25 -3.93
C ALA A 52 5.41 -9.80 -3.94
N PHE A 53 5.80 -8.98 -2.96
CA PHE A 53 5.38 -7.58 -2.89
C PHE A 53 5.94 -6.76 -4.06
N ILE A 54 7.23 -6.92 -4.36
CA ILE A 54 7.90 -6.25 -5.47
C ILE A 54 7.29 -6.70 -6.81
N GLY A 55 7.01 -8.00 -6.97
CA GLY A 55 6.39 -8.55 -8.18
C GLY A 55 5.00 -7.98 -8.43
N VAL A 56 4.15 -7.87 -7.39
CA VAL A 56 2.81 -7.27 -7.52
C VAL A 56 2.91 -5.79 -7.89
N ILE A 57 3.80 -5.01 -7.25
CA ILE A 57 4.00 -3.60 -7.60
C ILE A 57 4.51 -3.46 -9.05
N ALA A 58 5.45 -4.29 -9.48
CA ALA A 58 5.97 -4.27 -10.83
C ALA A 58 4.86 -4.56 -11.87
N ILE A 59 4.03 -5.58 -11.64
CA ILE A 59 2.90 -5.91 -12.51
C ILE A 59 1.90 -4.76 -12.58
N VAL A 60 1.58 -4.13 -11.43
CA VAL A 60 0.66 -2.99 -11.37
C VAL A 60 1.24 -1.77 -12.11
N LEU A 61 2.52 -1.46 -11.93
CA LEU A 61 3.19 -0.38 -12.65
C LEU A 61 3.24 -0.64 -14.15
N LEU A 62 3.57 -1.85 -14.57
CA LEU A 62 3.54 -2.25 -15.99
C LEU A 62 2.11 -2.13 -16.56
N TYR A 63 1.09 -2.56 -15.82
CA TYR A 63 -0.31 -2.37 -16.22
C TYR A 63 -0.66 -0.88 -16.39
N ILE A 64 -0.26 -0.02 -15.46
CA ILE A 64 -0.51 1.43 -15.54
C ILE A 64 0.23 2.05 -16.73
N LEU A 65 1.51 1.72 -16.93
CA LEU A 65 2.36 2.31 -17.96
C LEU A 65 1.98 1.86 -19.38
N PHE A 66 1.58 0.59 -19.54
CA PHE A 66 1.39 -0.02 -20.86
C PHE A 66 -0.08 -0.22 -21.24
N ILE A 67 -0.95 -0.56 -20.30
CA ILE A 67 -2.37 -0.89 -20.59
C ILE A 67 -3.27 0.32 -20.32
N ARG A 68 -2.93 1.15 -19.32
CA ARG A 68 -3.68 2.36 -18.99
C ARG A 68 -3.21 3.61 -19.76
N LYS A 69 -2.46 3.45 -20.86
CA LYS A 69 -2.33 4.49 -21.90
C LYS A 69 -3.65 4.56 -22.69
N LYS A 70 -4.60 5.34 -22.19
CA LYS A 70 -5.70 5.91 -22.96
C LYS A 70 -5.75 7.40 -22.66
#